data_AF-Q71J46-F1
#
_entry.id   AF-Q71J46-F1
#
_cell.length_a   1.000
_cell.length_b   1.000
_cell.length_c   1.000
_cell.angle_alpha   90.00
_cell.angle_beta   90.00
_cell.angle_gamma   90.00
#
_symmetry.space_group_name_H-M   'P 1'
#
loop_
_entity.id
_entity.type
_entity.pdbx_description
1 polymer ?
#
loop_
_entity_poly.entity_id
_entity_poly.type
_entity_poly.pdbx_seq_one_letter_code
_entity_poly.pdbx_strand_id
1 'polypeptide(L)'
;EFREAAFPFSQALTGQPQLASGIKQAYRIANSTFSEVVGVYYGQTYFGAAAKEDVLGMIKRMLKVYEDRLAKNDWLSQATKDKAITKLQALILKVGYPDKIEDIYNRLQVTPAEEGGSLYSNLQ
;
A
#
# COMPACT_ATOMS: atom_id res chain seq x y z
N GLU A 1 -24.17 -2.97 -18.77
CA GLU A 1 -25.39 -3.32 -18.02
C GLU A 1 -25.27 -3.13 -16.50
N PHE A 2 -24.89 -4.12 -15.67
CA PHE A 2 -24.88 -3.95 -14.20
C PHE A 2 -24.07 -2.75 -13.69
N ARG A 3 -22.91 -2.51 -14.30
CA ARG A 3 -22.05 -1.38 -13.97
C ARG A 3 -22.70 -0.02 -14.29
N GLU A 4 -23.46 0.05 -15.37
CA GLU A 4 -24.20 1.26 -15.75
C GLU A 4 -25.41 1.47 -14.85
N ALA A 5 -26.14 0.39 -14.53
CA ALA A 5 -27.25 0.43 -13.59
C ALA A 5 -26.83 0.90 -12.19
N ALA A 6 -25.64 0.52 -11.73
CA ALA A 6 -25.09 0.95 -10.44
C ALA A 6 -24.53 2.40 -10.45
N PHE A 7 -24.30 2.99 -11.63
CA PHE A 7 -23.59 4.27 -11.74
C PHE A 7 -24.35 5.48 -11.16
N PRO A 8 -25.67 5.68 -11.39
CA PRO A 8 -26.38 6.87 -10.93
C PRO A 8 -26.25 7.12 -9.43
N PHE A 9 -26.27 6.06 -8.62
CA PHE A 9 -26.07 6.18 -7.17
C PHE A 9 -24.66 6.65 -6.82
N SER A 10 -23.63 6.02 -7.41
CA SER A 10 -22.23 6.46 -7.21
C SER A 10 -22.00 7.87 -7.73
N GLN A 11 -22.64 8.26 -8.82
CA GLN A 11 -22.58 9.60 -9.39
C GLN A 11 -23.19 10.63 -8.43
N ALA A 12 -24.35 10.35 -7.84
CA ALA A 12 -24.98 11.24 -6.86
C ALA A 12 -24.10 11.48 -5.62
N LEU A 13 -23.35 10.46 -5.17
CA LEU A 13 -22.46 10.57 -4.01
C LEU A 13 -21.15 11.32 -4.30
N THR A 14 -20.59 11.14 -5.49
CA THR A 14 -19.21 11.58 -5.80
C THR A 14 -19.15 12.75 -6.78
N GLY A 15 -20.25 13.05 -7.46
CA GLY A 15 -20.29 14.03 -8.56
C GLY A 15 -19.54 13.59 -9.82
N GLN A 16 -19.16 12.31 -9.94
CA GLN A 16 -18.38 11.84 -11.09
C GLN A 16 -19.19 12.00 -12.39
N PRO A 17 -18.65 12.64 -13.45
CA PRO A 17 -19.43 12.98 -14.64
C PRO A 17 -19.76 11.76 -15.52
N GLN A 18 -18.89 10.75 -15.52
CA GLN A 18 -19.04 9.55 -16.34
C GLN A 18 -18.37 8.33 -15.69
N LEU A 19 -18.76 7.13 -16.11
CA LEU A 19 -18.10 5.89 -15.72
C LEU A 19 -16.60 5.89 -16.08
N ALA A 20 -15.78 5.22 -15.27
CA ALA A 20 -14.39 4.98 -15.62
C ALA A 20 -14.30 4.10 -16.90
N SER A 21 -13.19 4.16 -17.64
CA SER A 21 -12.98 3.25 -18.77
C SER A 21 -12.99 1.79 -18.33
N GLY A 22 -13.29 0.86 -19.26
CA GLY A 22 -13.27 -0.58 -18.99
C GLY A 22 -11.92 -1.05 -18.46
N ILE A 23 -10.81 -0.58 -19.07
CA ILE A 23 -9.45 -0.90 -18.63
C ILE A 23 -9.19 -0.42 -17.20
N LYS A 24 -9.59 0.82 -16.88
CA LYS A 24 -9.39 1.36 -15.52
C LYS A 24 -10.21 0.59 -14.49
N GLN A 25 -11.40 0.11 -14.87
CA GLN A 25 -12.20 -0.75 -14.00
C GLN A 25 -11.55 -2.12 -13.80
N ALA A 26 -11.12 -2.77 -14.88
CA ALA A 26 -10.45 -4.06 -14.83
C ALA A 26 -9.18 -3.99 -13.96
N TYR A 27 -8.37 -2.93 -14.14
CA TYR A 27 -7.22 -2.65 -13.30
C TYR A 27 -7.60 -2.51 -11.82
N ARG A 28 -8.65 -1.73 -11.51
CA ARG A 28 -9.11 -1.54 -10.12
C ARG A 28 -9.53 -2.85 -9.46
N ILE A 29 -10.24 -3.71 -10.19
CA ILE A 29 -10.68 -5.01 -9.68
C ILE A 29 -9.48 -5.94 -9.47
N ALA A 30 -8.58 -6.05 -10.44
CA ALA A 30 -7.37 -6.84 -10.28
C ALA A 30 -6.52 -6.32 -9.11
N ASN A 31 -6.32 -5.01 -9.03
CA ASN A 31 -5.53 -4.39 -7.98
C ASN A 31 -6.20 -4.44 -6.60
N SER A 32 -7.53 -4.49 -6.48
CA SER A 32 -8.18 -4.67 -5.17
C SER A 32 -7.89 -6.05 -4.57
N THR A 33 -7.68 -7.06 -5.41
CA THR A 33 -7.41 -8.44 -4.99
C THR A 33 -5.92 -8.74 -4.90
N PHE A 34 -5.13 -8.20 -5.84
CA PHE A 34 -3.70 -8.51 -6.03
C PHE A 34 -2.77 -7.31 -5.76
N SER A 35 -3.20 -6.33 -4.96
CA SER A 35 -2.49 -5.05 -4.77
C SER A 35 -1.01 -5.20 -4.43
N GLU A 36 -0.64 -6.10 -3.52
CA GLU A 36 0.74 -6.25 -3.09
C GLU A 36 1.61 -6.90 -4.17
N VAL A 37 1.09 -7.90 -4.88
CA VAL A 37 1.80 -8.56 -6.00
C VAL A 37 2.10 -7.54 -7.09
N VAL A 38 1.08 -6.76 -7.49
CA VAL A 38 1.21 -5.70 -8.50
C VAL A 38 2.18 -4.61 -8.01
N GLY A 39 2.05 -4.21 -6.75
CA GLY A 39 2.90 -3.18 -6.12
C GLY A 39 4.36 -3.59 -6.00
N VAL A 40 4.65 -4.85 -5.64
CA VAL A 40 6.02 -5.39 -5.59
C VAL A 40 6.64 -5.41 -6.97
N TYR A 41 5.93 -5.92 -7.98
CA TYR A 41 6.41 -5.88 -9.37
C TYR A 41 6.73 -4.45 -9.81
N TYR A 42 5.80 -3.51 -9.57
CA TYR A 42 6.00 -2.10 -9.93
C TYR A 42 7.20 -1.50 -9.21
N GLY A 43 7.32 -1.73 -7.90
CA GLY A 43 8.43 -1.23 -7.08
C GLY A 43 9.78 -1.77 -7.53
N GLN A 44 9.87 -3.07 -7.80
CA GLN A 44 11.11 -3.68 -8.30
C GLN A 44 11.48 -3.14 -9.69
N THR A 45 10.50 -2.93 -10.57
CA THR A 45 10.73 -2.53 -11.96
C THR A 45 11.06 -1.04 -12.10
N TYR A 46 10.35 -0.17 -11.39
CA TYR A 46 10.37 1.27 -11.63
C TYR A 46 10.97 2.10 -10.49
N PHE A 47 10.96 1.60 -9.25
CA PHE A 47 11.59 2.28 -8.11
C PHE A 47 13.04 1.79 -7.90
N GLY A 48 13.24 0.47 -7.92
CA GLY A 48 14.55 -0.16 -7.84
C GLY A 48 15.15 -0.19 -6.42
N ALA A 49 16.10 -1.11 -6.21
CA ALA A 49 16.72 -1.33 -4.90
C ALA A 49 17.62 -0.17 -4.44
N ALA A 50 18.33 0.49 -5.36
CA ALA A 50 19.22 1.61 -5.02
C ALA A 50 18.46 2.79 -4.40
N ALA A 51 17.32 3.17 -4.99
CA ALA A 51 16.48 4.23 -4.43
C ALA A 51 15.86 3.84 -3.09
N LYS A 52 15.48 2.57 -2.92
CA LYS A 52 15.00 2.02 -1.65
C LYS A 52 16.03 2.21 -0.53
N GLU A 53 17.29 1.85 -0.78
CA GLU A 53 18.37 1.99 0.20
C GLU A 53 18.71 3.46 0.52
N ASP A 54 18.72 4.33 -0.49
CA ASP A 54 18.98 5.76 -0.26
C ASP A 54 17.90 6.41 0.63
N VAL A 55 16.63 6.16 0.32
CA VAL A 55 15.49 6.64 1.13
C VAL A 55 15.53 6.05 2.54
N LEU A 56 15.87 4.76 2.69
CA LEU A 56 16.04 4.13 3.99
C LEU A 56 17.15 4.81 4.81
N GLY A 57 18.28 5.13 4.17
CA GLY A 57 19.36 5.90 4.79
C GLY A 57 18.92 7.29 5.24
N MET A 58 18.13 7.98 4.41
CA MET A 58 17.56 9.29 4.77
C MET A 58 16.64 9.19 5.98
N ILE A 59 15.75 8.21 6.04
CA ILE A 59 14.84 8.01 7.17
C ILE A 59 15.63 7.74 8.45
N LYS A 60 16.67 6.89 8.41
CA LYS A 60 17.54 6.63 9.56
C LYS A 60 18.20 7.91 10.10
N ARG A 61 18.66 8.80 9.21
CA ARG A 61 19.20 10.12 9.60
C ARG A 61 18.13 10.99 10.27
N MET A 62 16.91 11.03 9.73
CA MET A 62 15.80 11.78 10.33
C MET A 62 15.41 11.25 11.71
N LEU A 63 15.36 9.92 11.89
CA LEU A 63 15.09 9.30 13.18
C LEU A 63 16.16 9.69 14.20
N LYS A 64 17.43 9.72 13.81
CA LYS A 64 18.51 10.14 14.71
C LYS A 64 18.35 11.58 15.18
N VAL A 65 18.01 12.50 14.27
CA VAL A 65 17.72 13.89 14.60
C VAL A 65 16.52 13.99 15.56
N TYR A 66 15.49 13.17 15.38
CA TYR A 66 14.34 13.12 16.28
C TYR A 66 14.69 12.62 17.68
N GLU A 67 15.52 11.58 17.77
CA GLU A 67 16.03 11.06 19.05
C GLU A 67 16.77 12.15 19.82
N ASP A 68 17.68 12.87 19.13
CA ASP A 68 18.46 13.94 19.75
C ASP A 68 17.57 15.11 20.21
N ARG A 69 16.51 15.43 19.45
CA ARG A 69 15.51 16.44 19.83
C ARG A 69 14.70 15.99 21.05
N LEU A 70 14.28 14.73 21.12
CA LEU A 70 13.55 14.19 22.26
C LEU A 70 14.40 14.21 23.53
N ALA A 71 15.69 13.89 23.43
CA ALA A 71 16.62 13.94 24.56
C ALA A 71 16.78 15.38 25.12
N LYS A 72 16.91 16.36 24.21
CA LYS A 72 17.12 17.79 24.57
C LYS A 72 15.84 18.55 24.89
N ASN A 73 14.67 17.91 24.78
CA ASN A 73 13.38 18.54 25.04
C ASN A 73 13.31 19.04 26.50
N ASP A 74 12.86 20.26 26.74
CA ASP A 74 12.87 20.89 28.07
C ASP A 74 11.53 20.84 28.81
N TRP A 75 10.45 20.50 28.11
CA TRP A 75 9.10 20.49 28.68
C TRP A 75 8.60 19.08 29.05
N LEU A 76 9.21 18.03 28.50
CA LEU A 76 8.90 16.64 28.86
C LEU A 76 9.65 16.19 30.12
N SER A 77 8.97 15.46 30.99
CA SER A 77 9.63 14.72 32.06
C SER A 77 10.57 13.65 31.49
N GLN A 78 11.61 13.29 32.25
CA GLN A 78 12.59 12.29 31.82
C GLN A 78 11.91 10.94 31.48
N ALA A 79 10.99 10.49 32.32
CA ALA A 79 10.25 9.24 32.10
C ALA A 79 9.48 9.23 30.76
N THR A 80 8.90 10.37 30.38
CA THR A 80 8.18 10.48 29.10
C THR A 80 9.15 10.52 27.92
N LYS A 81 10.31 11.19 28.04
CA LYS A 81 11.35 11.17 27.00
C LYS A 81 11.84 9.75 26.73
N ASP A 82 12.12 8.98 27.79
CA ASP A 82 12.62 7.62 27.66
C ASP A 82 11.63 6.73 26.90
N LYS A 83 10.32 6.83 27.22
CA LYS A 83 9.27 6.10 26.50
C LYS A 83 9.11 6.57 25.06
N ALA A 84 9.25 7.87 24.79
CA ALA A 84 9.20 8.40 23.44
C ALA A 84 10.35 7.86 22.58
N ILE A 85 11.56 7.78 23.13
CA ILE A 85 12.74 7.20 22.47
C ILE A 85 12.53 5.69 22.22
N THR A 86 12.01 4.95 23.20
CA THR A 86 11.66 3.53 23.00
C THR A 86 10.68 3.36 21.83
N LYS A 87 9.62 4.18 21.77
CA LYS A 87 8.66 4.14 20.66
C LYS A 87 9.31 4.45 19.31
N LEU A 88 10.20 5.44 19.29
CA LEU A 88 10.94 5.83 18.08
C LEU A 88 11.82 4.69 17.57
N GLN A 89 12.55 4.02 18.46
CA GLN A 89 13.42 2.89 18.13
C GLN A 89 12.65 1.64 17.69
N ALA A 90 11.39 1.49 18.12
CA ALA A 90 10.51 0.39 17.74
C ALA A 90 9.79 0.59 16.38
N LEU A 91 10.02 1.71 15.68
CA LEU A 91 9.37 1.96 14.39
C LEU A 91 9.85 0.97 13.33
N ILE A 92 8.90 0.34 12.65
CA ILE A 92 9.14 -0.52 11.49
C ILE A 92 9.05 0.33 10.23
N LEU A 93 10.14 0.36 9.46
CA LEU A 93 10.21 1.13 8.22
C LEU A 93 9.70 0.30 7.04
N LYS A 94 8.65 0.78 6.37
CA LYS A 94 8.13 0.20 5.13
C LYS A 94 8.41 1.16 3.97
N VAL A 95 9.35 0.82 3.08
CA VAL A 95 9.84 1.72 2.02
C VAL A 95 9.69 1.06 0.65
N GLY A 96 8.92 1.70 -0.24
CA GLY A 96 8.73 1.28 -1.63
C GLY A 96 7.87 0.03 -1.77
N TYR A 97 8.46 -1.14 -1.51
CA TYR A 97 7.83 -2.45 -1.64
C TYR A 97 8.39 -3.44 -0.59
N PRO A 98 7.58 -4.40 -0.11
CA PRO A 98 8.07 -5.42 0.83
C PRO A 98 9.04 -6.39 0.14
N ASP A 99 9.93 -6.98 0.93
CA ASP A 99 10.88 -7.98 0.41
C ASP A 99 10.22 -9.36 0.21
N LYS A 100 9.14 -9.63 0.95
CA LYS A 100 8.32 -10.84 0.84
C LYS A 100 6.86 -10.43 0.71
N ILE A 101 6.18 -10.99 -0.29
CA ILE A 101 4.73 -10.87 -0.46
C ILE A 101 4.02 -11.68 0.64
N GLU A 102 2.94 -11.14 1.21
CA GLU A 102 2.16 -11.85 2.23
C GLU A 102 1.67 -13.24 1.77
N ASP A 103 1.66 -14.21 2.69
CA ASP A 103 1.36 -15.61 2.35
C ASP A 103 -0.09 -15.84 1.89
N ILE A 104 -1.00 -14.89 2.15
CA ILE A 104 -2.39 -14.95 1.67
C ILE A 104 -2.47 -15.02 0.13
N TYR A 105 -1.55 -14.37 -0.58
CA TYR A 105 -1.55 -14.36 -2.05
C TYR A 105 -1.25 -15.73 -2.65
N ASN A 106 -0.57 -16.63 -1.92
CA ASN A 106 -0.32 -18.01 -2.36
C ASN A 106 -1.60 -18.86 -2.39
N ARG A 107 -2.67 -18.40 -1.73
CA ARG A 107 -3.97 -19.09 -1.67
C ARG A 107 -4.94 -18.62 -2.75
N LEU A 108 -4.59 -17.55 -3.48
CA LEU A 108 -5.43 -17.01 -4.53
C LEU A 108 -5.18 -17.79 -5.83
N GLN A 109 -6.27 -18.19 -6.48
CA GLN A 109 -6.24 -18.89 -7.77
C GLN A 109 -7.15 -18.14 -8.74
N VAL A 110 -6.71 -18.00 -9.98
CA VAL A 110 -7.48 -17.37 -11.05
C VAL A 110 -7.64 -18.39 -12.16
N THR A 111 -8.90 -18.74 -12.46
CA THR A 111 -9.22 -19.60 -13.61
C THR A 111 -9.43 -18.71 -14.85
N PRO A 112 -8.68 -18.90 -15.94
CA PRO A 112 -8.90 -18.17 -17.19
C PRO A 112 -10.28 -18.42 -17.79
N ALA A 113 -10.74 -17.52 -18.66
CA ALA A 113 -12.04 -17.63 -19.28
C ALA A 113 -12.15 -18.88 -20.19
N GLU A 114 -11.06 -19.20 -20.90
CA GLU A 114 -10.92 -20.40 -21.73
C GLU A 114 -11.03 -21.72 -20.94
N GLU A 115 -10.78 -21.70 -19.63
CA GLU A 115 -10.91 -22.86 -18.73
C GLU A 115 -12.27 -22.86 -17.99
N GLY A 116 -13.20 -22.00 -18.39
CA GLY A 116 -14.52 -21.87 -17.77
C GLY A 116 -14.59 -20.92 -16.58
N GLY A 117 -13.51 -20.17 -16.31
CA GLY A 117 -13.50 -19.12 -15.30
C GLY A 117 -14.35 -17.91 -15.70
N SER A 118 -14.81 -17.15 -14.71
CA SER A 118 -15.49 -15.88 -14.90
C SER A 118 -14.99 -14.84 -13.91
N LEU A 119 -15.23 -13.56 -14.18
CA LEU A 119 -14.91 -12.50 -13.22
C LEU A 119 -15.62 -12.74 -11.88
N TYR A 120 -16.87 -13.22 -11.91
CA TYR A 120 -17.64 -13.46 -10.69
C TYR A 120 -17.08 -14.64 -9.89
N SER A 121 -16.80 -15.78 -10.53
CA SER A 121 -16.27 -16.97 -9.86
C SER A 121 -14.85 -16.77 -9.31
N ASN A 122 -14.03 -15.93 -9.95
CA ASN A 122 -12.68 -15.60 -9.47
C ASN A 122 -12.65 -14.56 -8.33
N LEU A 123 -13.79 -13.92 -8.02
CA LEU A 123 -13.90 -12.93 -6.95
C LEU A 123 -14.63 -13.46 -5.71
N GLN A 124 -15.13 -14.71 -5.74
CA GLN A 124 -15.74 -15.37 -4.58
C GLN A 124 -14.71 -16.04 -3.67
#